data_AF-A0A091TIV6-F1
#
_entry.id   AF-A0A091TIV6-F1
#
_cell.length_a   1.000
_cell.length_b   1.000
_cell.length_c   1.000
_cell.angle_alpha   90.00
_cell.angle_beta   90.00
_cell.angle_gamma   90.00
#
_symmetry.space_group_name_H-M   'P 1'
#
loop_
_entity.id
_entity.type
_entity.pdbx_description
1 polymer ?
#
loop_
_entity_poly.entity_id
_entity_poly.type
_entity_poly.pdbx_seq_one_letter_code
_entity_poly.pdbx_strand_id
1 'polypeptide(L)'
;EKMAPQAGSSTPATLSQEDEEQVSRRMMAKRVKIIAELMQTEKDYISDLDLCIKEVIQPLRNKQIARFDVDGLFSNIESVHQISAKLLSLLEEATTDVEPPMQLIGEVFLQIKGPLEDTYKIYCYRHDDAHTMLESYEKDEELKQHLRHCVQSLR
;
A
#
# COMPACT_ATOMS: atom_id res chain seq x y z
N GLU A 1 73.16 8.76 -31.15
CA GLU A 1 72.26 7.61 -31.02
C GLU A 1 71.22 7.86 -29.93
N LYS A 2 69.97 7.53 -30.29
CA LYS A 2 68.75 7.23 -29.54
C LYS A 2 68.30 8.04 -28.30
N MET A 3 67.01 8.36 -28.37
CA MET A 3 66.15 9.12 -27.49
C MET A 3 64.98 8.21 -27.06
N ALA A 4 64.39 8.51 -25.90
CA ALA A 4 63.01 8.24 -25.45
C ALA A 4 62.69 6.95 -24.63
N PRO A 5 61.68 7.05 -23.72
CA PRO A 5 61.68 6.45 -22.38
C PRO A 5 60.55 5.43 -22.11
N GLN A 6 60.52 4.93 -20.86
CA GLN A 6 59.56 3.98 -20.29
C GLN A 6 58.08 4.31 -20.57
N ALA A 7 57.32 3.31 -21.00
CA ALA A 7 55.85 3.31 -20.99
C ALA A 7 55.33 2.67 -19.70
N GLY A 8 54.44 3.40 -19.02
CA GLY A 8 54.00 3.13 -17.66
C GLY A 8 53.10 1.91 -17.49
N SER A 9 53.28 1.30 -16.32
CA SER A 9 52.28 0.49 -15.62
C SER A 9 51.23 1.43 -15.00
N SER A 10 49.95 1.23 -15.29
CA SER A 10 48.78 1.62 -14.46
C SER A 10 47.46 1.32 -15.19
N THR A 11 46.84 0.15 -15.01
CA THR A 11 45.36 -0.04 -15.12
C THR A 11 44.94 -1.45 -14.68
N PRO A 12 44.67 -1.65 -13.38
CA PRO A 12 43.63 -2.61 -12.99
C PRO A 12 42.49 -1.98 -12.16
N ALA A 13 42.70 -0.82 -11.53
CA ALA A 13 41.75 -0.23 -10.58
C ALA A 13 40.52 0.43 -11.22
N THR A 14 40.63 0.90 -12.46
CA THR A 14 39.56 1.64 -13.15
C THR A 14 38.41 0.73 -13.61
N LEU A 15 38.71 -0.51 -14.02
CA LEU A 15 37.69 -1.48 -14.47
C LEU A 15 36.77 -1.94 -13.33
N SER A 16 37.30 -2.13 -12.12
CA SER A 16 36.50 -2.53 -10.95
C SER A 16 35.55 -1.43 -10.46
N GLN A 17 35.94 -0.15 -10.60
CA GLN A 17 35.11 0.97 -10.16
C GLN A 17 33.92 1.23 -11.11
N GLU A 18 34.12 1.07 -12.42
CA GLU A 18 33.06 1.23 -13.41
C GLU A 18 31.95 0.17 -13.25
N ASP A 19 32.33 -1.07 -12.89
CA ASP A 19 31.40 -2.15 -12.57
C ASP A 19 30.61 -1.85 -11.28
N GLU A 20 31.26 -1.34 -10.23
CA GLU A 20 30.60 -0.94 -8.97
C GLU A 20 29.61 0.22 -9.17
N GLU A 21 30.00 1.27 -9.90
CA GLU A 21 29.10 2.39 -10.21
C GLU A 21 27.91 1.97 -11.07
N GLN A 22 28.12 1.05 -12.03
CA GLN A 22 27.05 0.50 -12.84
C GLN A 22 26.06 -0.32 -11.99
N VAL A 23 26.56 -1.14 -11.06
CA VAL A 23 25.73 -1.88 -10.11
C VAL A 23 24.95 -0.94 -9.20
N SER A 24 25.60 0.08 -8.63
CA SER A 24 24.95 1.08 -7.77
C SER A 24 23.82 1.82 -8.48
N ARG A 25 24.05 2.27 -9.73
CA ARG A 25 23.01 2.89 -10.57
C ARG A 25 21.82 1.95 -10.82
N ARG A 26 22.07 0.66 -11.11
CA ARG A 26 21.01 -0.34 -11.30
C ARG A 26 20.20 -0.57 -10.02
N MET A 27 20.87 -0.69 -8.87
CA MET A 27 20.20 -0.85 -7.57
C MET A 27 19.35 0.38 -7.23
N MET A 28 19.88 1.58 -7.47
CA MET A 28 19.16 2.83 -7.23
C MET A 28 17.93 2.95 -8.15
N ALA A 29 18.07 2.63 -9.44
CA ALA A 29 16.94 2.61 -10.38
C ALA A 29 15.87 1.59 -9.97
N LYS A 30 16.27 0.42 -9.46
CA LYS A 30 15.33 -0.58 -8.91
C LYS A 30 14.61 -0.05 -7.68
N ARG A 31 15.34 0.60 -6.75
CA ARG A 31 14.76 1.19 -5.54
C ARG A 31 13.71 2.25 -5.85
N VAL A 32 13.97 3.16 -6.81
CA VAL A 32 12.98 4.14 -7.26
C VAL A 32 11.69 3.47 -7.74
N LYS A 33 11.81 2.41 -8.54
CA LYS A 33 10.64 1.67 -9.04
C LYS A 33 9.85 1.01 -7.93
N ILE A 34 10.52 0.39 -6.95
CA ILE A 34 9.87 -0.26 -5.81
C ILE A 34 9.10 0.76 -4.97
N ILE A 35 9.70 1.93 -4.69
CA ILE A 35 9.04 2.99 -3.92
C ILE A 35 7.82 3.51 -4.69
N ALA A 36 7.95 3.75 -6.00
CA ALA A 36 6.83 4.18 -6.82
C ALA A 36 5.70 3.14 -6.87
N GLU A 37 6.03 1.85 -7.00
CA GLU A 37 5.06 0.76 -6.96
C GLU A 37 4.34 0.71 -5.61
N LEU A 38 5.09 0.74 -4.50
CA LEU A 38 4.52 0.75 -3.15
C LEU A 38 3.49 1.89 -2.97
N MET A 39 3.84 3.10 -3.40
CA MET A 39 2.94 4.25 -3.30
C MET A 39 1.73 4.12 -4.20
N GLN A 40 1.89 3.58 -5.42
CA GLN A 40 0.79 3.38 -6.34
C GLN A 40 -0.17 2.31 -5.81
N THR A 41 0.34 1.18 -5.33
CA THR A 41 -0.49 0.12 -4.76
C THR A 41 -1.23 0.58 -3.50
N GLU A 42 -0.62 1.46 -2.69
CA GLU A 42 -1.30 2.03 -1.52
C GLU A 42 -2.42 3.00 -1.94
N LYS A 43 -2.21 3.80 -2.99
CA LYS A 43 -3.26 4.66 -3.59
C LYS A 43 -4.43 3.84 -4.10
N ASP A 44 -4.14 2.78 -4.83
CA ASP A 44 -5.16 1.88 -5.38
C ASP A 44 -5.96 1.24 -4.24
N TYR A 45 -5.27 0.75 -3.20
CA TYR A 45 -5.91 0.18 -2.01
C TYR A 45 -6.82 1.17 -1.28
N ILE A 46 -6.37 2.41 -1.06
CA ILE A 46 -7.19 3.46 -0.44
C ILE A 46 -8.42 3.76 -1.31
N SER A 47 -8.26 3.82 -2.63
CA SER A 47 -9.36 4.03 -3.57
C SER A 47 -10.40 2.91 -3.47
N ASP A 48 -9.95 1.66 -3.39
CA ASP A 48 -10.85 0.51 -3.24
C ASP A 48 -11.62 0.55 -1.91
N LEU A 49 -10.94 0.92 -0.82
CA LEU A 49 -11.58 1.09 0.49
C LEU A 49 -12.61 2.23 0.47
N ASP A 50 -12.27 3.38 -0.10
CA ASP A 50 -13.16 4.54 -0.21
C ASP A 50 -14.39 4.21 -1.06
N LEU A 51 -14.20 3.51 -2.18
CA LEU A 51 -15.29 3.05 -3.05
C LEU A 51 -16.20 2.07 -2.31
N CYS A 52 -15.63 1.10 -1.58
CA CYS A 52 -16.41 0.18 -0.75
C CYS A 52 -17.23 0.92 0.31
N ILE A 53 -16.63 1.89 1.00
CA ILE A 53 -17.31 2.70 2.01
C ILE A 53 -18.48 3.47 1.37
N LYS A 54 -18.23 4.18 0.28
CA LYS A 54 -19.22 5.05 -0.36
C LYS A 54 -20.34 4.31 -1.07
N GLU A 55 -20.02 3.26 -1.82
CA GLU A 55 -20.97 2.60 -2.73
C GLU A 55 -21.61 1.35 -2.11
N VAL A 56 -21.02 0.79 -1.04
CA VAL A 56 -21.57 -0.40 -0.36
C VAL A 56 -22.04 -0.06 1.04
N ILE A 57 -21.13 0.41 1.89
CA ILE A 57 -21.40 0.54 3.34
C ILE A 57 -22.44 1.63 3.60
N GLN A 58 -22.24 2.84 3.05
CA GLN A 58 -23.16 3.95 3.27
C GLN A 58 -24.59 3.64 2.76
N PRO A 59 -24.80 3.08 1.55
CA PRO A 59 -26.12 2.67 1.09
C PRO A 59 -26.77 1.59 1.98
N LEU A 60 -26.00 0.61 2.46
CA LEU A 60 -26.54 -0.42 3.36
C LEU A 60 -26.95 0.16 4.71
N ARG A 61 -26.14 1.05 5.30
CA ARG A 61 -26.50 1.77 6.53
C ARG A 61 -27.75 2.62 6.34
N ASN A 62 -27.85 3.35 5.22
CA ASN A 62 -28.98 4.23 4.92
C ASN A 62 -30.29 3.46 4.73
N LYS A 63 -30.25 2.22 4.25
CA LYS A 63 -31.43 1.35 4.13
C LYS A 63 -31.96 0.85 5.48
N GLN A 64 -31.14 0.85 6.53
CA GLN A 64 -31.52 0.42 7.89
C GLN A 64 -32.23 -0.93 7.93
N ILE A 65 -31.66 -1.93 7.24
CA ILE A 65 -32.26 -3.27 7.18
C ILE A 65 -32.14 -3.93 8.56
N ALA A 66 -33.27 -4.14 9.25
CA ALA A 66 -33.29 -4.52 10.67
C ALA A 66 -32.52 -5.81 11.04
N ARG A 67 -32.29 -6.71 10.08
CA ARG A 67 -31.56 -7.98 10.29
C ARG A 67 -30.12 -7.96 9.76
N PHE A 68 -29.67 -6.81 9.26
CA PHE A 68 -28.37 -6.67 8.62
C PHE A 68 -27.47 -5.78 9.48
N ASP A 69 -26.45 -6.37 10.07
CA ASP A 69 -25.47 -5.65 10.87
C ASP A 69 -24.29 -5.26 9.97
N VAL A 70 -24.37 -4.03 9.45
CA VAL A 70 -23.34 -3.46 8.56
C VAL A 70 -22.02 -3.29 9.31
N ASP A 71 -22.05 -2.82 10.56
CA ASP A 71 -20.85 -2.50 11.32
C ASP A 71 -20.16 -3.78 11.82
N GLY A 72 -20.92 -4.85 12.08
CA GLY A 72 -20.37 -6.19 12.30
C GLY A 72 -19.69 -6.74 11.05
N LEU A 73 -20.34 -6.65 9.89
CA LEU A 73 -19.83 -7.20 8.62
C LEU A 73 -18.59 -6.47 8.11
N PHE A 74 -18.56 -5.14 8.21
CA PHE A 74 -17.45 -4.31 7.69
C PHE A 74 -16.46 -3.87 8.77
N SER A 75 -16.71 -4.21 10.04
CA SER A 75 -15.80 -3.95 11.16
C SER A 75 -15.37 -2.47 11.22
N ASN A 76 -14.09 -2.21 11.46
CA ASN A 76 -13.49 -0.88 11.52
C ASN A 76 -12.85 -0.44 10.18
N ILE A 77 -13.44 -0.80 9.04
CA ILE A 77 -12.88 -0.47 7.71
C ILE A 77 -12.63 1.03 7.49
N GLU A 78 -13.43 1.94 8.05
CA GLU A 78 -13.14 3.38 7.95
C GLU A 78 -11.87 3.76 8.70
N SER A 79 -11.56 3.08 9.81
CA SER A 79 -10.29 3.27 10.52
C SER A 79 -9.13 2.71 9.70
N VAL A 80 -9.32 1.58 9.02
CA VAL A 80 -8.34 1.00 8.09
C VAL A 80 -8.05 1.98 6.95
N HIS A 81 -9.08 2.53 6.31
CA HIS A 81 -8.94 3.57 5.29
C HIS A 81 -8.16 4.79 5.81
N GLN A 82 -8.49 5.28 7.01
CA GLN A 82 -7.79 6.41 7.61
C GLN A 82 -6.31 6.14 7.87
N ILE A 83 -5.95 4.97 8.40
CA ILE A 83 -4.55 4.66 8.70
C ILE A 83 -3.73 4.43 7.42
N SER A 84 -4.32 3.82 6.39
CA SER A 84 -3.72 3.67 5.06
C SER A 84 -3.50 5.02 4.38
N ALA A 85 -4.49 5.90 4.40
CA ALA A 85 -4.32 7.28 3.91
C ALA A 85 -3.22 8.03 4.66
N LYS A 86 -3.07 7.79 5.97
CA LYS A 86 -1.98 8.37 6.76
C LYS A 86 -0.62 7.80 6.37
N LEU A 87 -0.51 6.49 6.13
CA LEU A 87 0.71 5.84 5.62
C LEU A 87 1.14 6.47 4.30
N LEU A 88 0.21 6.55 3.33
CA LEU A 88 0.48 7.16 2.04
C LEU A 88 0.97 8.60 2.17
N SER A 89 0.30 9.41 2.99
CA SER A 89 0.70 10.81 3.21
C SER A 89 2.11 10.94 3.78
N LEU A 90 2.52 10.06 4.70
CA LEU A 90 3.89 10.06 5.25
C LEU A 90 4.92 9.58 4.21
N LEU A 91 4.55 8.61 3.36
CA LEU A 91 5.41 8.17 2.25
C LEU A 91 5.59 9.28 1.21
N GLU A 92 4.54 10.03 0.89
CA GLU A 92 4.61 11.20 0.00
C GLU A 92 5.51 12.28 0.60
N GLU A 93 5.37 12.62 1.88
CA GLU A 93 6.26 13.56 2.58
C GLU A 93 7.74 13.14 2.53
N ALA A 94 8.01 11.83 2.66
CA ALA A 94 9.37 11.30 2.64
C ALA A 94 9.99 11.17 1.22
N THR A 95 9.22 11.39 0.16
CA THR A 95 9.65 11.11 -1.23
C THR A 95 9.48 12.28 -2.19
N THR A 96 8.48 13.14 -2.01
CA THR A 96 8.22 14.30 -2.87
C THR A 96 9.33 15.34 -2.73
N ASP A 97 9.90 15.74 -3.87
CA ASP A 97 11.00 16.69 -3.95
C ASP A 97 12.27 16.28 -3.16
N VAL A 98 12.38 15.00 -2.81
CA VAL A 98 13.56 14.41 -2.15
C VAL A 98 14.36 13.61 -3.16
N GLU A 99 15.67 13.89 -3.25
CA GLU A 99 16.55 13.12 -4.13
C GLU A 99 16.51 11.63 -3.77
N PRO A 100 16.47 10.72 -4.76
CA PRO A 100 16.28 9.31 -4.49
C PRO A 100 17.22 8.71 -3.42
N PRO A 101 18.54 9.02 -3.37
CA PRO A 101 19.42 8.53 -2.31
C PRO A 101 19.01 8.97 -0.89
N MET A 102 18.29 10.08 -0.74
CA MET A 102 17.88 10.67 0.53
C MET A 102 16.49 10.24 1.02
N GLN A 103 15.73 9.47 0.22
CA GLN A 103 14.37 9.04 0.58
C GLN A 103 14.35 8.00 1.72
N LEU A 104 14.15 8.41 2.96
CA LEU A 104 14.18 7.53 4.14
C LEU A 104 12.81 6.91 4.47
N ILE A 105 12.24 6.15 3.53
CA ILE A 105 10.91 5.54 3.72
C ILE A 105 10.83 4.54 4.89
N GLY A 106 11.96 3.99 5.34
CA GLY A 106 12.00 3.08 6.50
C GLY A 106 11.59 3.76 7.81
N GLU A 107 11.88 5.06 7.96
CA GLU A 107 11.49 5.83 9.16
C GLU A 107 9.97 6.00 9.24
N VAL A 108 9.30 6.13 8.09
CA VAL A 108 7.84 6.19 8.00
C VAL A 108 7.20 4.95 8.63
N PHE A 109 7.70 3.76 8.29
CA PHE A 109 7.18 2.50 8.86
C PHE A 109 7.42 2.40 10.37
N LEU A 110 8.59 2.85 10.85
CA LEU A 110 8.89 2.86 12.28
C LEU A 110 7.97 3.82 13.06
N GLN A 111 7.62 4.96 12.45
CA GLN A 111 6.71 5.95 13.02
C GLN A 111 5.27 5.42 13.10
N ILE A 112 4.78 4.76 12.04
CA ILE A 112 3.36 4.37 11.95
C ILE A 112 3.05 2.96 12.46
N LYS A 113 4.06 2.13 12.77
CA LYS A 113 3.87 0.72 13.16
C LYS A 113 2.82 0.48 14.25
N GLY A 114 2.80 1.31 15.30
CA GLY A 114 1.88 1.16 16.43
C GLY A 114 0.43 1.42 16.02
N PRO A 115 0.13 2.62 15.47
CA PRO A 115 -1.18 2.92 14.91
C PRO A 115 -1.67 1.92 13.84
N LEU A 116 -0.75 1.43 12.99
CA LEU A 116 -1.05 0.41 11.99
C LEU A 116 -1.49 -0.90 12.68
N GLU A 117 -0.69 -1.41 13.61
CA GLU A 117 -1.00 -2.62 14.38
C GLU A 117 -2.32 -2.48 15.16
N ASP A 118 -2.52 -1.37 15.85
CA ASP A 118 -3.72 -1.11 16.66
C ASP A 118 -5.00 -1.12 15.83
N THR A 119 -4.93 -0.66 14.59
CA THR A 119 -6.06 -0.63 13.67
C THR A 119 -6.31 -1.99 13.03
N TYR A 120 -5.26 -2.59 12.47
CA TYR A 120 -5.39 -3.84 11.70
C TYR A 120 -5.64 -5.06 12.59
N LYS A 121 -5.15 -5.07 13.84
CA LYS A 121 -5.44 -6.20 14.76
C LYS A 121 -6.94 -6.37 14.98
N ILE A 122 -7.71 -5.28 15.04
CA ILE A 122 -9.17 -5.32 15.18
C ILE A 122 -9.81 -5.84 13.89
N TYR A 123 -9.38 -5.29 12.76
CA TYR A 123 -9.95 -5.63 11.45
C TYR A 123 -9.74 -7.11 11.12
N CYS A 124 -8.51 -7.60 11.27
CA CYS A 124 -8.15 -8.99 11.01
C CYS A 124 -8.79 -9.95 12.03
N TYR A 125 -8.86 -9.57 13.30
CA TYR A 125 -9.49 -10.42 14.32
C TYR A 125 -10.97 -10.67 14.04
N ARG A 126 -11.69 -9.69 13.49
CA ARG A 126 -13.11 -9.82 13.15
C ARG A 126 -13.38 -10.46 11.79
N HIS A 127 -12.36 -10.88 11.04
CA HIS A 127 -12.54 -11.38 9.68
C HIS A 127 -13.40 -12.67 9.64
N ASP A 128 -13.15 -13.61 10.54
CA ASP A 128 -13.89 -14.88 10.59
C ASP A 128 -15.37 -14.68 10.96
N ASP A 129 -15.64 -13.75 11.88
CA ASP A 129 -17.00 -13.36 12.26
C ASP A 129 -17.73 -12.71 11.07
N ALA A 130 -17.09 -11.75 10.41
CA ALA A 130 -17.62 -11.10 9.21
C ALA A 130 -17.91 -12.10 8.08
N HIS A 131 -17.01 -13.07 7.88
CA HIS A 131 -17.21 -14.15 6.91
C HIS A 131 -18.45 -14.99 7.24
N THR A 132 -18.59 -15.40 8.50
CA THR A 132 -19.75 -16.17 8.98
C THR A 132 -21.06 -15.38 8.81
N MET A 133 -21.03 -14.06 9.09
CA MET A 133 -22.19 -13.18 8.87
C MET A 133 -22.57 -13.11 7.39
N LEU A 134 -21.58 -12.94 6.50
CA LEU A 134 -21.80 -12.90 5.06
C LEU A 134 -22.46 -14.19 4.56
N GLU A 135 -21.96 -15.36 4.96
CA GLU A 135 -22.56 -16.66 4.61
C GLU A 135 -24.02 -16.77 5.08
N SER A 136 -24.33 -16.21 6.25
CA SER A 136 -25.71 -16.17 6.75
C SER A 136 -26.59 -15.26 5.90
N TYR A 137 -26.09 -14.08 5.51
CA TYR A 137 -26.84 -13.14 4.67
C TYR A 137 -27.04 -13.63 3.25
N GLU A 138 -26.13 -14.44 2.71
CA GLU A 138 -26.28 -15.05 1.38
C GLU A 138 -27.35 -16.16 1.30
N LYS A 139 -27.78 -16.69 2.46
CA LYS A 139 -28.88 -17.65 2.55
C LYS A 139 -30.25 -16.98 2.55
N ASP A 140 -30.31 -15.68 2.83
CA ASP A 140 -31.52 -14.87 2.79
C ASP A 140 -31.58 -14.09 1.46
N GLU A 141 -32.55 -14.40 0.60
CA GLU A 141 -32.61 -13.80 -0.74
C GLU A 141 -32.88 -12.28 -0.72
N GLU A 142 -33.54 -11.75 0.31
CA GLU A 142 -33.76 -10.30 0.45
C GLU A 142 -32.44 -9.59 0.76
N LEU A 143 -31.71 -10.08 1.78
CA LEU A 143 -30.41 -9.51 2.18
C LEU A 143 -29.37 -9.64 1.07
N LYS A 144 -29.33 -10.82 0.44
CA LYS A 144 -28.46 -11.09 -0.70
C LYS A 144 -28.76 -10.16 -1.89
N GLN A 145 -30.03 -9.85 -2.15
CA GLN A 145 -30.38 -8.89 -3.20
C GLN A 145 -29.89 -7.47 -2.87
N HIS A 146 -29.99 -7.06 -1.61
CA HIS A 146 -29.46 -5.76 -1.18
C HIS A 146 -27.95 -5.66 -1.35
N LEU A 147 -27.21 -6.70 -0.94
CA LEU A 147 -25.77 -6.81 -1.17
C LEU A 147 -25.42 -6.75 -2.66
N ARG A 148 -26.08 -7.56 -3.49
CA ARG A 148 -25.87 -7.58 -4.96
C ARG A 148 -26.06 -6.20 -5.59
N HIS A 149 -27.12 -5.49 -5.21
CA HIS A 149 -27.37 -4.14 -5.75
C HIS A 149 -26.23 -3.17 -5.41
N CYS A 150 -25.69 -3.23 -4.19
CA CYS A 150 -24.58 -2.38 -3.76
C CYS A 150 -23.24 -2.77 -4.41
N VAL A 151 -23.03 -4.06 -4.69
CA VAL A 151 -21.81 -4.52 -5.38
C VAL A 151 -21.86 -4.20 -6.88
N GLN A 152 -23.05 -4.18 -7.50
CA GLN A 152 -23.21 -3.84 -8.91
C GLN A 152 -22.87 -2.38 -9.23
N SER A 153 -22.93 -1.48 -8.25
CA SER A 153 -22.49 -0.08 -8.38
C SER A 153 -20.97 0.09 -8.36
N LEU A 154 -20.18 -0.95 -8.04
CA LEU A 154 -18.72 -0.91 -8.06
C LEU A 154 -18.10 -1.07 -9.47
N ARG A 155 -18.88 -0.85 -10.54
CA ARG A 155 -18.45 -1.03 -11.94
C ARG A 155 -18.02 0.25 -12.62
#